data_AF-A0A8T7EQN6-F1
#
_entry.id   AF-A0A8T7EQN6-F1
#
_cell.length_a   1.000
_cell.length_b   1.000
_cell.length_c   1.000
_cell.angle_alpha   90.00
_cell.angle_beta   90.00
_cell.angle_gamma   90.00
#
_symmetry.space_group_name_H-M   'P 1'
#
loop_
_entity.id
_entity.type
_entity.pdbx_description
1 polymer ?
#
loop_
_entity_poly.entity_id
_entity_poly.type
_entity_poly.pdbx_seq_one_letter_code
_entity_poly.pdbx_strand_id
1 'polypeptide(L)'
;MTLGRLTVDAVGNGALSFIDEEGRSLPLIFDTVEVSLESTTGEPAFTDVRFRGHITPLLQAAMQELFVASENGARGGSLLETAQRDANAATQHAGLAAKATNLAGRWTHVEHTLNILLGGEEDFDGNGRGSNPGTGIGLLTTLDRISASLQNAVDAEDTPIRIQSEAELVRVCLENVRRLVESGHRA
;
A
#
# COMPACT_ATOMS: atom_id res chain seq x y z
N MET A 1 15.49 1.51 21.42
CA MET A 1 14.75 0.28 21.77
C MET A 1 15.68 -0.90 21.53
N THR A 2 15.69 -1.89 22.43
CA THR A 2 16.51 -3.10 22.26
C THR A 2 15.57 -4.25 21.89
N LEU A 3 15.83 -4.92 20.75
CA LEU A 3 15.00 -6.03 20.25
C LEU A 3 15.26 -7.37 20.98
N GLY A 4 16.26 -7.37 21.86
CA GLY A 4 16.68 -8.55 22.60
C GLY A 4 17.91 -9.22 21.97
N ARG A 5 18.16 -10.46 22.40
CA ARG A 5 19.37 -11.21 22.03
C ARG A 5 19.11 -12.10 20.83
N LEU A 6 19.84 -11.88 19.74
CA LEU A 6 19.87 -12.80 18.60
C LEU A 6 20.65 -14.06 19.01
N THR A 7 19.96 -15.18 19.19
CA THR A 7 20.62 -16.47 19.36
C THR A 7 20.92 -17.04 17.98
N VAL A 8 22.15 -17.50 17.78
CA VAL A 8 22.58 -18.17 16.53
C VAL A 8 22.77 -19.67 16.77
N ASP A 9 22.44 -20.48 15.78
CA ASP A 9 22.65 -21.93 15.80
C ASP A 9 24.12 -22.30 15.57
N ALA A 10 24.43 -23.60 15.59
CA ALA A 10 25.79 -24.12 15.43
C ALA A 10 26.43 -23.81 14.06
N VAL A 11 25.64 -23.40 13.06
CA VAL A 11 26.12 -23.00 11.73
C VAL A 11 26.03 -21.48 11.51
N GLY A 12 25.61 -20.72 12.53
CA GLY A 12 25.57 -19.27 12.53
C GLY A 12 24.26 -18.64 12.07
N ASN A 13 23.17 -19.41 11.90
CA ASN A 13 21.88 -18.82 11.56
C ASN A 13 21.17 -18.32 12.81
N GLY A 14 20.57 -17.14 12.71
CA GLY A 14 19.65 -16.63 13.71
C GLY A 14 18.50 -15.88 13.02
N ALA A 15 17.37 -15.79 13.71
CA ALA A 15 16.23 -15.02 13.24
C ALA A 15 15.77 -14.06 14.34
N LEU A 16 15.42 -12.85 13.93
CA LEU A 16 14.75 -11.85 14.75
C LEU A 16 13.49 -11.40 14.04
N SER A 17 12.42 -11.19 14.82
CA SER A 17 11.20 -10.57 14.33
C SER A 17 11.28 -9.06 14.56
N PHE A 18 10.93 -8.28 13.55
CA PHE A 18 10.88 -6.82 13.62
C PHE A 18 9.48 -6.34 13.97
N ILE A 19 8.95 -6.89 15.07
CA ILE A 19 7.61 -6.62 15.58
C ILE A 19 7.74 -6.39 17.10
N ASP A 20 7.04 -5.39 17.64
CA ASP A 20 7.01 -5.18 19.09
C ASP A 20 6.05 -6.12 19.84
N GLU A 21 5.99 -5.97 21.17
CA GLU A 21 5.14 -6.78 22.04
C GLU A 21 3.64 -6.63 21.74
N GLU A 22 3.23 -5.52 21.14
CA GLU A 22 1.85 -5.27 20.70
C GLU A 22 1.56 -5.73 19.27
N GLY A 23 2.54 -6.31 18.57
CA GLY A 23 2.35 -6.79 17.20
C GLY A 23 2.57 -5.73 16.11
N ARG A 24 3.10 -4.54 16.44
CA ARG A 24 3.34 -3.47 15.47
C ARG A 24 4.66 -3.68 14.74
N SER A 25 4.64 -3.41 13.44
CA SER A 25 5.84 -3.50 12.58
C SER A 25 6.82 -2.38 12.92
N LEU A 26 8.01 -2.76 13.38
CA LEU A 26 9.03 -1.81 13.81
C LEU A 26 9.65 -0.96 12.70
N PRO A 27 9.78 -1.43 11.44
CA PRO A 27 10.25 -0.60 10.33
C PRO A 27 9.37 0.64 10.05
N LEU A 28 8.13 0.68 10.56
CA LEU A 28 7.27 1.87 10.50
C LEU A 28 7.68 2.96 11.49
N ILE A 29 8.60 2.67 12.41
CA ILE A 29 8.97 3.54 13.53
C ILE A 29 10.48 3.76 13.57
N PHE A 30 11.27 2.73 13.22
CA PHE A 30 12.73 2.78 13.20
C PHE A 30 13.24 2.61 11.77
N ASP A 31 14.28 3.37 11.43
CA ASP A 31 14.89 3.36 10.10
C ASP A 31 16.17 2.50 10.02
N THR A 32 16.73 2.12 11.18
CA THR A 32 18.04 1.46 11.28
C THR A 32 17.97 0.26 12.22
N VAL A 33 18.61 -0.84 11.82
CA VAL A 33 18.92 -1.99 12.67
C VAL A 33 20.42 -2.16 12.80
N GLU A 34 20.86 -2.40 14.02
CA GLU A 34 22.24 -2.75 14.33
C GLU A 34 22.29 -4.05 15.12
N VAL A 35 23.23 -4.92 14.77
CA VAL A 35 23.54 -6.14 15.52
C VAL A 35 24.98 -6.05 15.97
N SER A 36 25.20 -6.01 17.28
CA SER A 36 26.52 -6.00 17.89
C SER A 36 26.87 -7.32 18.55
N LEU A 37 28.15 -7.67 18.57
CA LEU A 37 28.65 -8.77 19.39
C LEU A 37 28.92 -8.24 20.80
N GLU A 38 28.34 -8.91 21.80
CA GLU A 38 28.58 -8.58 23.21
C GLU A 38 29.44 -9.67 23.85
N SER A 39 30.59 -9.26 24.38
CA SER A 39 31.55 -10.15 25.04
C SER A 39 31.25 -10.42 26.51
N THR A 40 30.29 -9.69 27.09
CA THR A 40 29.89 -9.81 28.49
C THR A 40 28.38 -9.92 28.60
N THR A 41 27.90 -10.72 29.55
CA THR A 41 26.50 -10.70 29.98
C THR A 41 26.30 -9.47 30.87
N GLY A 42 25.74 -8.41 30.31
CA GLY A 42 25.51 -7.13 30.98
C GLY A 42 24.65 -6.19 30.13
N GLU A 43 24.64 -4.91 30.47
CA GLU A 43 23.98 -3.87 29.67
C GLU A 43 24.62 -3.78 28.26
N PRO A 44 23.81 -3.72 27.19
CA PRO A 44 24.30 -3.59 25.83
C PRO A 44 25.19 -2.35 25.65
N ALA A 45 26.44 -2.56 25.25
CA ALA A 45 27.37 -1.45 24.98
C ALA A 45 27.29 -0.96 23.51
N PHE A 46 26.66 -1.72 22.61
CA PHE A 46 26.58 -1.45 21.16
C PHE A 46 27.93 -1.10 20.49
N THR A 47 29.06 -1.54 21.05
CA THR A 47 30.40 -1.11 20.61
C THR A 47 31.01 -1.94 19.49
N ASP A 48 30.64 -3.22 19.34
CA ASP A 48 31.17 -4.13 18.31
C ASP A 48 30.06 -4.47 17.29
N VAL A 49 29.63 -3.48 16.49
CA VAL A 49 28.58 -3.64 15.48
C VAL A 49 29.09 -4.54 14.34
N ARG A 50 28.47 -5.71 14.18
CA ARG A 50 28.76 -6.71 13.13
C ARG A 50 27.89 -6.57 11.91
N PHE A 51 26.70 -6.00 12.08
CA PHE A 51 25.77 -5.76 10.99
C PHE A 51 25.02 -4.46 11.24
N ARG A 52 24.86 -3.67 10.18
CA ARG A 52 24.00 -2.50 10.14
C ARG A 52 23.16 -2.58 8.87
N GLY A 53 21.85 -2.49 9.01
CA GLY A 53 20.90 -2.30 7.91
C GLY A 53 20.11 -1.03 8.16
N HIS A 54 19.71 -0.35 7.08
CA HIS A 54 18.84 0.81 7.19
C HIS A 54 17.86 0.86 6.01
N ILE A 55 16.75 1.57 6.22
CA ILE A 55 15.80 1.97 5.19
C ILE A 55 15.91 3.49 5.03
N THR A 56 15.66 3.98 3.81
CA THR A 56 15.67 5.42 3.56
C THR A 56 14.42 6.07 4.18
N PRO A 57 14.48 7.35 4.60
CA PRO A 57 13.29 8.05 5.09
C PRO A 57 12.14 8.07 4.08
N LEU A 58 12.46 8.10 2.78
CA LEU A 58 11.46 8.04 1.70
C LEU A 58 10.80 6.66 1.60
N LEU A 59 11.54 5.57 1.83
CA LEU A 59 10.95 4.24 1.91
C LEU A 59 10.04 4.10 3.13
N GLN A 60 10.46 4.62 4.29
CA GLN A 60 9.62 4.63 5.50
C GLN A 60 8.34 5.44 5.28
N ALA A 61 8.44 6.64 4.70
CA ALA A 61 7.28 7.46 4.36
C ALA A 61 6.32 6.75 3.40
N ALA A 62 6.86 6.07 2.38
CA ALA A 62 6.04 5.26 1.47
C ALA A 62 5.33 4.11 2.19
N MET A 63 6.00 3.40 3.09
CA MET A 63 5.36 2.35 3.90
C MET A 63 4.24 2.92 4.77
N GLN A 64 4.42 4.12 5.33
CA GLN A 64 3.40 4.78 6.14
C GLN A 64 2.15 5.12 5.31
N GLU A 65 2.34 5.73 4.14
CA GLU A 65 1.26 6.09 3.20
C GLU A 65 0.51 4.84 2.68
N LEU A 66 1.25 3.78 2.33
CA LEU A 66 0.68 2.57 1.76
C LEU A 66 -0.08 1.74 2.80
N PHE A 67 0.42 1.62 4.03
CA PHE A 67 -0.09 0.66 5.02
C PHE A 67 -0.78 1.26 6.24
N VAL A 68 -0.47 2.50 6.61
CA VAL A 68 -0.94 3.08 7.88
C VAL A 68 -1.96 4.19 7.65
N ALA A 69 -1.51 5.31 7.08
CA ALA A 69 -2.32 6.51 6.91
C ALA A 69 -1.72 7.40 5.83
N SER A 70 -2.58 8.07 5.08
CA SER A 70 -2.21 8.99 4.01
C SER A 70 -3.17 10.18 4.03
N GLU A 71 -2.65 11.39 3.83
CA GLU A 71 -3.49 12.56 3.57
C GLU A 71 -4.33 12.39 2.30
N ASN A 72 -3.85 11.57 1.37
CA ASN A 72 -4.50 11.22 0.13
C ASN A 72 -5.36 9.94 0.24
N GLY A 73 -5.46 9.35 1.43
CA GLY A 73 -6.29 8.19 1.71
C GLY A 73 -7.69 8.57 2.17
N ALA A 74 -8.65 7.69 1.90
CA ALA A 74 -10.05 7.89 2.28
C ALA A 74 -10.19 7.98 3.80
N ARG A 75 -10.67 9.13 4.28
CA ARG A 75 -10.86 9.42 5.72
C ARG A 75 -9.55 9.29 6.52
N GLY A 76 -8.42 9.62 5.90
CA GLY A 76 -7.09 9.52 6.53
C GLY A 76 -6.56 8.09 6.68
N GLY A 77 -7.23 7.10 6.09
CA GLY A 77 -6.73 5.72 6.01
C GLY A 77 -5.55 5.59 5.05
N SER A 78 -5.06 4.37 4.86
CA SER A 78 -3.94 4.11 3.95
C SER A 78 -4.36 4.10 2.47
N LEU A 79 -3.39 4.24 1.56
CA LEU A 79 -3.65 4.17 0.13
C LEU A 79 -4.14 2.77 -0.29
N LEU A 80 -3.61 1.70 0.30
CA LEU A 80 -4.06 0.34 -0.02
C LEU A 80 -5.49 0.08 0.48
N GLU A 81 -5.83 0.56 1.67
CA GLU A 81 -7.21 0.46 2.18
C GLU A 81 -8.18 1.22 1.26
N THR A 82 -7.79 2.41 0.81
CA THR A 82 -8.56 3.24 -0.11
C THR A 82 -8.82 2.53 -1.43
N ALA A 83 -7.76 2.01 -2.07
CA ALA A 83 -7.87 1.26 -3.32
C ALA A 83 -8.73 0.00 -3.15
N GLN A 84 -8.57 -0.73 -2.04
CA GLN A 84 -9.35 -1.94 -1.78
C GLN A 84 -10.85 -1.64 -1.59
N ARG A 85 -11.19 -0.53 -0.91
CA ARG A 85 -12.58 -0.10 -0.73
C ARG A 85 -13.23 0.24 -2.08
N ASP A 86 -12.56 1.02 -2.92
CA ASP A 86 -13.09 1.37 -4.24
C ASP A 86 -13.16 0.16 -5.16
N ALA A 87 -12.16 -0.72 -5.18
CA ALA A 87 -12.21 -1.95 -5.97
C ALA A 87 -13.40 -2.85 -5.58
N ASN A 88 -13.68 -2.98 -4.28
CA ASN A 88 -14.81 -3.76 -3.79
C ASN A 88 -16.16 -3.11 -4.18
N ALA A 89 -16.28 -1.79 -4.02
CA ALA A 89 -17.48 -1.06 -4.38
C ALA A 89 -17.74 -1.11 -5.89
N ALA A 90 -16.71 -0.91 -6.73
CA ALA A 90 -16.81 -1.03 -8.17
C ALA A 90 -17.25 -2.44 -8.59
N THR A 91 -16.66 -3.47 -8.01
CA THR A 91 -17.04 -4.89 -8.27
C THR A 91 -18.50 -5.14 -7.91
N GLN A 92 -18.95 -4.64 -6.75
CA GLN A 92 -20.33 -4.77 -6.30
C GLN A 92 -21.30 -4.10 -7.30
N HIS A 93 -21.03 -2.85 -7.67
CA HIS A 93 -21.90 -2.08 -8.55
C HIS A 93 -21.90 -2.62 -10.00
N ALA A 94 -20.75 -3.09 -10.51
CA ALA A 94 -20.70 -3.80 -11.79
C ALA A 94 -21.57 -5.06 -11.77
N GLY A 95 -21.52 -5.83 -10.67
CA GLY A 95 -22.37 -7.01 -10.47
C GLY A 95 -23.87 -6.67 -10.38
N LEU A 96 -24.22 -5.53 -9.78
CA LEU A 96 -25.59 -5.02 -9.74
C LEU A 96 -26.08 -4.58 -11.12
N ALA A 97 -25.23 -3.88 -11.90
CA ALA A 97 -25.56 -3.49 -13.27
C ALA A 97 -25.85 -4.71 -14.16
N ALA A 98 -25.03 -5.75 -14.05
CA ALA A 98 -25.20 -7.01 -14.78
C ALA A 98 -26.52 -7.73 -14.43
N LYS A 99 -26.96 -7.61 -13.17
CA LYS A 99 -28.19 -8.25 -12.65
C LYS A 99 -29.43 -7.37 -12.72
N ALA A 100 -29.30 -6.11 -13.11
CA ALA A 100 -30.40 -5.16 -13.16
C ALA A 100 -31.47 -5.64 -14.15
N THR A 101 -32.74 -5.63 -13.72
CA THR A 101 -33.89 -6.09 -14.50
C THR A 101 -34.55 -5.00 -15.33
N ASN A 102 -34.09 -3.75 -15.21
CA ASN A 102 -34.57 -2.61 -15.96
C ASN A 102 -33.41 -1.70 -16.36
N LEU A 103 -33.64 -0.89 -17.41
CA LEU A 103 -32.62 -0.03 -18.00
C LEU A 103 -32.14 1.02 -16.99
N ALA A 104 -33.04 1.73 -16.33
CA ALA A 104 -32.69 2.79 -15.37
C ALA A 104 -31.72 2.28 -14.28
N GLY A 105 -32.04 1.17 -13.63
CA GLY A 105 -31.17 0.57 -12.62
C GLY A 105 -29.81 0.12 -13.17
N ARG A 106 -29.77 -0.39 -14.42
CA ARG A 106 -28.50 -0.73 -15.07
C ARG A 106 -27.63 0.52 -15.24
N TRP A 107 -28.21 1.61 -15.75
CA TRP A 107 -27.48 2.86 -15.97
C TRP A 107 -26.97 3.47 -14.67
N THR A 108 -27.80 3.55 -13.63
CA THR A 108 -27.36 4.05 -12.31
C THR A 108 -26.21 3.21 -11.73
N HIS A 109 -26.24 1.88 -11.86
CA HIS A 109 -25.13 1.05 -11.37
C HIS A 109 -23.87 1.15 -12.24
N VAL A 110 -24.01 1.38 -13.55
CA VAL A 110 -22.87 1.70 -14.43
C VAL A 110 -22.26 3.04 -14.03
N GLU A 111 -23.06 4.09 -13.86
CA GLU A 111 -22.61 5.41 -13.39
C GLU A 111 -21.82 5.29 -12.08
N HIS A 112 -22.41 4.64 -11.07
CA HIS A 112 -21.73 4.40 -9.81
C HIS A 112 -20.39 3.69 -10.01
N THR A 113 -20.33 2.68 -10.86
CA THR A 113 -19.08 1.95 -11.15
C THR A 113 -18.03 2.87 -11.77
N LEU A 114 -18.41 3.70 -12.75
CA LEU A 114 -17.51 4.66 -13.40
C LEU A 114 -16.99 5.70 -12.40
N ASN A 115 -17.87 6.32 -11.62
CA ASN A 115 -17.48 7.29 -10.59
C ASN A 115 -16.57 6.66 -9.52
N ILE A 116 -16.77 5.40 -9.14
CA ILE A 116 -15.86 4.72 -8.20
C ILE A 116 -14.48 4.48 -8.81
N LEU A 117 -14.42 4.10 -10.09
CA LEU A 117 -13.15 3.81 -10.76
C LEU A 117 -12.33 5.07 -11.07
N LEU A 118 -13.02 6.13 -11.51
CA LEU A 118 -12.43 7.39 -11.98
C LEU A 118 -12.32 8.45 -10.88
N GLY A 119 -13.16 8.35 -9.84
CA GLY A 119 -13.35 9.41 -8.84
C GLY A 119 -14.45 10.40 -9.25
N GLY A 120 -14.87 11.25 -8.31
CA GLY A 120 -15.88 12.29 -8.56
C GLY A 120 -17.33 11.79 -8.59
N GLU A 121 -18.26 12.65 -9.00
CA GLU A 121 -19.72 12.41 -9.04
C GLU A 121 -20.30 12.88 -10.37
N GLU A 122 -19.78 12.37 -11.49
CA GLU A 122 -20.27 12.71 -12.83
C GLU A 122 -21.62 12.02 -13.11
N ASP A 123 -22.54 12.75 -13.75
CA ASP A 123 -23.87 12.29 -14.16
C ASP A 123 -23.78 11.62 -15.53
N PHE A 124 -23.53 10.31 -15.54
CA PHE A 124 -23.38 9.53 -16.77
C PHE A 124 -24.73 9.05 -17.33
N ASP A 125 -25.77 8.97 -16.50
CA ASP A 125 -27.10 8.54 -16.93
C ASP A 125 -28.05 9.69 -17.31
N GLY A 126 -27.64 10.94 -17.05
CA GLY A 126 -28.34 12.15 -17.46
C GLY A 126 -29.58 12.45 -16.62
N ASN A 127 -29.66 11.92 -15.40
CA ASN A 127 -30.80 12.14 -14.50
C ASN A 127 -30.76 13.51 -13.79
N GLY A 128 -29.68 14.28 -13.99
CA GLY A 128 -29.43 15.59 -13.37
C GLY A 128 -28.57 15.52 -12.11
N ARG A 129 -28.10 14.33 -11.69
CA ARG A 129 -27.30 14.12 -10.49
C ARG A 129 -26.43 12.87 -10.58
N GLY A 130 -25.11 13.09 -10.64
CA GLY A 130 -24.13 12.04 -10.44
C GLY A 130 -24.01 11.61 -8.98
N SER A 131 -23.57 10.38 -8.77
CA SER A 131 -23.37 9.79 -7.44
C SER A 131 -22.16 8.87 -7.39
N ASN A 132 -21.44 8.89 -6.26
CA ASN A 132 -20.31 8.02 -5.99
C ASN A 132 -20.47 7.30 -4.64
N PRO A 133 -20.89 6.03 -4.65
CA PRO A 133 -21.01 5.25 -3.41
C PRO A 133 -19.68 4.69 -2.89
N GLY A 134 -18.55 4.98 -3.55
CA GLY A 134 -17.21 4.62 -3.10
C GLY A 134 -16.60 5.66 -2.17
N THR A 135 -15.29 5.87 -2.29
CA THR A 135 -14.56 6.86 -1.49
C THR A 135 -14.63 8.28 -2.06
N GLY A 136 -15.06 8.43 -3.31
CA GLY A 136 -15.01 9.70 -4.06
C GLY A 136 -13.65 10.02 -4.68
N ILE A 137 -12.58 9.28 -4.31
CA ILE A 137 -11.21 9.54 -4.77
C ILE A 137 -10.94 8.93 -6.15
N GLY A 138 -11.39 7.69 -6.36
CA GLY A 138 -11.13 6.95 -7.59
C GLY A 138 -10.08 5.87 -7.38
N LEU A 139 -10.38 4.65 -7.82
CA LEU A 139 -9.43 3.55 -7.82
C LEU A 139 -8.17 3.89 -8.61
N LEU A 140 -8.31 4.36 -9.86
CA LEU A 140 -7.17 4.64 -10.73
C LEU A 140 -6.27 5.74 -10.16
N THR A 141 -6.87 6.81 -9.62
CA THR A 141 -6.15 7.88 -8.92
C THR A 141 -5.37 7.35 -7.71
N THR A 142 -5.96 6.42 -6.96
CA THR A 142 -5.27 5.82 -5.82
C THR A 142 -4.12 4.93 -6.24
N LEU A 143 -4.26 4.16 -7.33
CA LEU A 143 -3.16 3.37 -7.90
C LEU A 143 -1.99 4.26 -8.36
N ASP A 144 -2.28 5.42 -8.96
CA ASP A 144 -1.25 6.40 -9.34
C ASP A 144 -0.51 6.97 -8.14
N ARG A 145 -1.23 7.24 -7.04
CA ARG A 145 -0.64 7.68 -5.78
C ARG A 145 0.28 6.63 -5.16
N ILE A 146 -0.13 5.35 -5.19
CA ILE A 146 0.73 4.25 -4.74
C ILE A 146 1.99 4.17 -5.61
N SER A 147 1.84 4.22 -6.93
CA SER A 147 2.98 4.18 -7.87
C SER A 147 3.96 5.34 -7.64
N ALA A 148 3.44 6.56 -7.46
CA ALA A 148 4.25 7.74 -7.18
C ALA A 148 4.97 7.64 -5.83
N SER A 149 4.29 7.15 -4.78
CA SER A 149 4.92 6.93 -3.48
C SER A 149 6.06 5.92 -3.54
N LEU A 150 5.89 4.83 -4.31
CA LEU A 150 6.95 3.84 -4.53
C LEU A 150 8.10 4.40 -5.37
N GLN A 151 7.80 5.23 -6.38
CA GLN A 151 8.82 5.89 -7.19
C GLN A 151 9.71 6.80 -6.36
N ASN A 152 9.12 7.62 -5.48
CA ASN A 152 9.90 8.46 -4.56
C ASN A 152 10.81 7.63 -3.65
N ALA A 153 10.35 6.47 -3.17
CA ALA A 153 11.16 5.58 -2.36
C ALA A 153 12.32 4.95 -3.16
N VAL A 154 12.09 4.59 -4.41
CA VAL A 154 13.09 4.00 -5.32
C VAL A 154 14.16 4.99 -5.74
N ASP A 155 13.78 6.25 -5.97
CA ASP A 155 14.68 7.32 -6.41
C ASP A 155 15.52 7.92 -5.28
N ALA A 156 15.28 7.50 -4.03
CA ALA A 156 16.06 7.95 -2.89
C ALA A 156 17.52 7.51 -3.03
N GLU A 157 18.45 8.40 -2.67
CA GLU A 157 19.88 8.09 -2.58
C GLU A 157 20.10 6.86 -1.69
N ASP A 158 21.09 6.03 -2.04
CA ASP A 158 21.44 4.79 -1.35
C ASP A 158 20.35 3.70 -1.31
N THR A 159 19.27 3.82 -2.10
CA THR A 159 18.25 2.75 -2.18
C THR A 159 18.84 1.47 -2.78
N PRO A 160 18.84 0.34 -2.04
CA PRO A 160 19.42 -0.91 -2.53
C PRO A 160 18.69 -1.44 -3.77
N ILE A 161 19.43 -2.02 -4.74
CA ILE A 161 18.88 -2.64 -5.97
C ILE A 161 17.73 -3.62 -5.66
N ARG A 162 17.81 -4.33 -4.54
CA ARG A 162 16.74 -5.25 -4.11
C ARG A 162 15.41 -4.52 -3.89
N ILE A 163 15.42 -3.35 -3.24
CA ILE A 163 14.21 -2.54 -3.02
C ILE A 163 13.65 -2.06 -4.36
N GLN A 164 14.52 -1.65 -5.28
CA GLN A 164 14.10 -1.27 -6.63
C GLN A 164 13.42 -2.45 -7.35
N SER A 165 13.98 -3.66 -7.24
CA SER A 165 13.41 -4.87 -7.80
C SER A 165 12.06 -5.24 -7.17
N GLU A 166 11.91 -5.08 -5.86
CA GLU A 166 10.66 -5.33 -5.14
C GLU A 166 9.57 -4.30 -5.52
N ALA A 167 9.94 -3.03 -5.69
CA ALA A 167 9.02 -2.00 -6.18
C ALA A 167 8.50 -2.30 -7.59
N GLU A 168 9.33 -2.84 -8.49
CA GLU A 168 8.89 -3.27 -9.82
C GLU A 168 7.81 -4.37 -9.77
N LEU A 169 7.92 -5.33 -8.83
CA LEU A 169 6.88 -6.35 -8.66
C LEU A 169 5.54 -5.71 -8.28
N VAL A 170 5.56 -4.71 -7.39
CA VAL A 170 4.35 -3.99 -7.01
C VAL A 170 3.80 -3.18 -8.19
N ARG A 171 4.64 -2.50 -8.97
CA ARG A 171 4.21 -1.76 -10.18
C ARG A 171 3.51 -2.66 -11.18
N VAL A 172 4.01 -3.87 -11.40
CA VAL A 172 3.34 -4.85 -12.28
C VAL A 172 1.96 -5.21 -11.74
N CYS A 173 1.80 -5.37 -10.42
CA CYS A 173 0.48 -5.59 -9.82
C CYS A 173 -0.46 -4.40 -10.07
N LEU A 174 0.00 -3.16 -9.88
CA LEU A 174 -0.81 -1.95 -10.11
C LEU A 174 -1.23 -1.83 -11.58
N GLU A 175 -0.30 -2.07 -12.50
CA GLU A 175 -0.55 -2.04 -13.95
C GLU A 175 -1.55 -3.11 -14.38
N ASN A 176 -1.48 -4.31 -13.80
CA ASN A 176 -2.45 -5.37 -14.08
C ASN A 176 -3.87 -4.97 -13.65
N VAL A 177 -4.01 -4.31 -12.49
CA VAL A 177 -5.31 -3.79 -12.03
C VAL A 177 -5.81 -2.69 -12.97
N ARG A 178 -4.94 -1.75 -13.35
CA ARG A 178 -5.28 -0.68 -14.31
C ARG A 178 -5.76 -1.24 -15.65
N ARG A 179 -5.02 -2.18 -16.23
CA ARG A 179 -5.41 -2.84 -17.50
C ARG A 179 -6.72 -3.58 -17.41
N LEU A 180 -7.02 -4.22 -16.27
CA LEU A 180 -8.31 -4.86 -16.07
C LEU A 180 -9.46 -3.84 -16.15
N VAL A 181 -9.29 -2.67 -15.50
CA VAL A 181 -10.27 -1.58 -15.52
C VAL A 181 -10.43 -0.98 -16.92
N GLU A 182 -9.32 -0.71 -17.61
CA GLU A 182 -9.32 -0.10 -18.94
C GLU A 182 -9.77 -1.07 -20.05
N SER A 183 -9.50 -2.37 -19.93
CA SER A 183 -9.99 -3.37 -20.89
C SER A 183 -11.48 -3.65 -20.72
N GLY A 184 -12.03 -3.57 -19.50
CA GLY A 184 -13.46 -3.63 -19.24
C GLY A 184 -14.27 -2.49 -19.87
N HIS A 185 -13.63 -1.37 -20.25
CA HIS A 185 -14.25 -0.26 -20.98
C HIS A 185 -14.38 -0.49 -22.49
N ARG A 186 -13.78 -1.55 -23.05
CA ARG A 186 -13.74 -1.82 -24.50
C ARG A 186 -14.62 -2.99 -24.97
N ALA A 187 -15.33 -3.65 -24.05
CA ALA A 187 -16.25 -4.76 -24.36
C ALA A 187 -17.70 -4.28 -24.25
#